data_AF-A0A1Q6EMA3-F1
#
_entry.id   AF-A0A1Q6EMA3-F1
#
_cell.length_a   1.000
_cell.length_b   1.000
_cell.length_c   1.000
_cell.angle_alpha   90.00
_cell.angle_beta   90.00
_cell.angle_gamma   90.00
#
_symmetry.space_group_name_H-M   'P 1'
#
loop_
_entity.id
_entity.type
_entity.pdbx_description
1 polymer ?
#
loop_
_entity_poly.entity_id
_entity_poly.type
_entity_poly.pdbx_seq_one_letter_code
_entity_poly.pdbx_strand_id
1 'polypeptide(L)'
;MKRLFLFLTVAAAVCCAACSDDPEVAESNLSLLEDNVTFDMFGGRSVLEITADSPWTVSCDDDWCRTNVAEGSHTKKIVLTVDQSFLPEERTTAVRFYAAGEEKHTVTVTQEKFEPILVLAEDGADITVYGAGSEPALNLRASVAWKIEGATDWCAVSQSEGTKSSVVKLLLTDDGEGVRPRSATLTVFSEMEGVEPQQVTVVQRSTGANTVVVRAGETRAFPARRTDGAYVKGVAADWVWTTDAELLSGLDYDASRNEITCTAAKSKQGSGLVALFDAEGAVVWSWLVWVVDKMPSDVTVGGIAWQDRNVGAEYHSTDPKACVQDFRSYGLFYQWGRKEPFIGAKILSKNKYYEGHAEYPDAFGAMTREVVFNASRTAGWQISGEEMTAATANGNPTTFYTRSSAAMSEGWTEGGKGLNDPCPVGYRVPTAAEWQSLLAYVDGNAAKNQDSGDTYSRWYALNSGGTLIGPSTMFRKGDNGRIHYPGRSAAYCSSTLAGGKPLPMYDWKAGDATGEGTYYERKMTTAYGMRCVKE
;
A
#
# COMPACT_ATOMS: atom_id res chain seq x y z
N MET A 1 50.32 -60.95 51.62
CA MET A 1 51.16 -59.87 52.19
C MET A 1 50.30 -58.61 52.33
N LYS A 2 50.23 -58.06 53.56
CA LYS A 2 49.72 -56.72 53.98
C LYS A 2 48.23 -56.43 53.71
N ARG A 3 47.42 -55.78 54.55
CA ARG A 3 47.39 -55.21 55.93
C ARG A 3 45.92 -54.66 56.01
N LEU A 4 45.09 -54.91 57.02
CA LEU A 4 45.09 -54.47 58.42
C LEU A 4 43.83 -53.57 58.68
N PHE A 5 42.82 -54.12 59.39
CA PHE A 5 41.89 -53.49 60.36
C PHE A 5 40.88 -52.41 59.85
N LEU A 6 39.70 -52.17 60.44
CA LEU A 6 39.43 -52.00 61.88
C LEU A 6 37.91 -51.93 62.26
N PHE A 7 37.57 -52.54 63.40
CA PHE A 7 36.47 -52.34 64.38
C PHE A 7 34.97 -52.47 64.04
N LEU A 8 34.31 -53.46 64.67
CA LEU A 8 32.95 -53.37 65.22
C LEU A 8 32.89 -54.11 66.56
N THR A 9 32.38 -53.46 67.61
CA THR A 9 32.20 -54.00 68.99
C THR A 9 30.72 -54.27 69.27
N VAL A 10 30.36 -55.54 69.54
CA VAL A 10 29.87 -56.14 70.83
C VAL A 10 28.48 -55.62 71.28
N ALA A 11 27.38 -56.38 71.12
CA ALA A 11 26.82 -57.47 71.97
C ALA A 11 26.23 -56.97 73.31
N ALA A 12 25.12 -57.44 73.90
CA ALA A 12 24.17 -58.54 73.69
C ALA A 12 22.93 -58.27 74.59
N ALA A 13 21.77 -58.87 74.30
CA ALA A 13 20.96 -59.57 75.32
C ALA A 13 19.80 -60.36 74.69
N VAL A 14 19.55 -61.53 75.28
CA VAL A 14 18.77 -62.68 74.81
C VAL A 14 17.24 -62.52 75.00
N CYS A 15 16.52 -63.01 73.98
CA CYS A 15 15.20 -63.65 73.88
C CYS A 15 14.22 -63.67 75.09
N CYS A 16 12.96 -63.31 74.81
CA CYS A 16 11.80 -64.21 74.94
C CYS A 16 10.62 -63.71 74.07
N ALA A 17 9.87 -64.66 73.51
CA ALA A 17 8.87 -64.52 72.47
C ALA A 17 7.52 -63.93 72.94
N ALA A 18 6.89 -63.18 72.05
CA ALA A 18 5.43 -63.04 71.99
C ALA A 18 5.03 -62.97 70.50
N CYS A 19 4.24 -63.93 70.04
CA CYS A 19 3.64 -63.91 68.72
C CYS A 19 2.54 -62.84 68.67
N SER A 20 2.51 -62.06 67.60
CA SER A 20 1.24 -61.65 66.97
C SER A 20 1.46 -61.61 65.46
N ASP A 21 0.78 -62.52 64.75
CA ASP A 21 0.62 -62.47 63.30
C ASP A 21 -0.20 -61.21 62.96
N ASP A 22 0.43 -60.20 62.35
CA ASP A 22 -0.29 -59.16 61.62
C ASP A 22 -0.62 -59.73 60.22
N PRO A 23 -1.90 -59.85 59.84
CA PRO A 23 -2.26 -60.27 58.51
C PRO A 23 -1.85 -59.16 57.52
N GLU A 24 -1.09 -59.54 56.50
CA GLU A 24 -0.78 -58.70 55.34
C GLU A 24 -2.11 -58.27 54.70
N VAL A 25 -2.51 -57.01 54.91
CA VAL A 25 -3.71 -56.44 54.27
C VAL A 25 -3.38 -56.33 52.79
N ALA A 26 -4.05 -57.13 51.96
CA ALA A 26 -3.89 -57.06 50.50
C ALA A 26 -4.21 -55.63 50.03
N GLU A 27 -3.21 -54.92 49.53
CA GLU A 27 -3.39 -53.57 48.98
C GLU A 27 -4.25 -53.62 47.72
N SER A 28 -5.32 -52.84 47.69
CA SER A 28 -6.17 -52.68 46.51
C SER A 28 -5.42 -51.97 45.39
N ASN A 29 -5.25 -52.62 44.24
CA ASN A 29 -4.63 -52.03 43.06
C ASN A 29 -5.69 -51.42 42.13
N LEU A 30 -5.47 -50.17 41.73
CA LEU A 30 -6.26 -49.44 40.75
C LEU A 30 -5.29 -48.76 39.78
N SER A 31 -5.46 -49.00 38.50
CA SER A 31 -4.66 -48.38 37.44
C SER A 31 -5.54 -47.79 36.35
N LEU A 32 -5.11 -46.64 35.86
CA LEU A 32 -5.73 -45.87 34.80
C LEU A 32 -4.61 -45.19 34.00
N LEU A 33 -4.75 -45.15 32.68
CA LEU A 33 -3.67 -44.71 31.79
C LEU A 33 -3.58 -43.19 31.70
N GLU A 34 -4.72 -42.50 31.78
CA GLU A 34 -4.79 -41.05 31.64
C GLU A 34 -4.54 -40.33 32.97
N ASP A 35 -3.47 -39.52 33.06
CA ASP A 35 -3.30 -38.58 34.19
C ASP A 35 -4.01 -37.25 33.94
N ASN A 36 -4.29 -36.95 32.68
CA ASN A 36 -4.83 -35.68 32.20
C ASN A 36 -5.71 -35.83 30.97
N VAL A 37 -6.76 -35.02 30.90
CA VAL A 37 -7.67 -34.93 29.74
C VAL A 37 -7.94 -33.46 29.45
N THR A 38 -7.73 -33.04 28.20
CA THR A 38 -8.00 -31.68 27.75
C THR A 38 -9.21 -31.65 26.83
N PHE A 39 -10.11 -30.68 27.06
CA PHE A 39 -11.23 -30.36 26.18
C PHE A 39 -11.11 -28.92 25.69
N ASP A 40 -11.56 -28.68 24.46
CA ASP A 40 -11.79 -27.31 23.97
C ASP A 40 -13.02 -26.67 24.66
N MET A 41 -13.31 -25.43 24.30
CA MET A 41 -14.45 -24.66 24.81
C MET A 41 -15.80 -25.41 24.70
N PHE A 42 -15.99 -26.29 23.72
CA PHE A 42 -17.26 -26.99 23.50
C PHE A 42 -17.47 -28.15 24.48
N GLY A 43 -16.41 -28.56 25.19
CA GLY A 43 -16.45 -29.72 26.06
C GLY A 43 -16.60 -31.00 25.25
N GLY A 44 -17.30 -31.99 25.79
CA GLY A 44 -17.58 -33.23 25.08
C GLY A 44 -17.44 -34.46 25.97
N ARG A 45 -17.13 -35.59 25.34
CA ARG A 45 -16.99 -36.87 26.03
C ARG A 45 -15.63 -37.49 25.78
N SER A 46 -15.00 -37.99 26.84
CA SER A 46 -13.83 -38.85 26.77
C SER A 46 -14.13 -40.19 27.46
N VAL A 47 -13.48 -41.26 27.03
CA VAL A 47 -13.65 -42.59 27.63
C VAL A 47 -12.37 -42.92 28.36
N LEU A 48 -12.48 -43.11 29.68
CA LEU A 48 -11.42 -43.59 30.55
C LEU A 48 -11.58 -45.09 30.74
N GLU A 49 -10.48 -45.84 30.69
CA GLU A 49 -10.49 -47.28 30.98
C GLU A 49 -9.76 -47.55 32.30
N ILE A 50 -10.53 -47.99 33.29
CA ILE A 50 -10.01 -48.31 34.62
C ILE A 50 -9.81 -49.82 34.75
N THR A 51 -8.72 -50.25 35.37
CA THR A 51 -8.49 -51.63 35.80
C THR A 51 -8.27 -51.67 37.30
N ALA A 52 -9.05 -52.47 38.02
CA ALA A 52 -8.96 -52.60 39.47
C ALA A 52 -9.18 -54.05 39.90
N ASP A 53 -8.58 -54.45 41.02
CA ASP A 53 -8.76 -55.77 41.64
C ASP A 53 -9.88 -55.81 42.70
N SER A 54 -10.47 -54.66 42.99
CA SER A 54 -11.43 -54.43 44.08
C SER A 54 -12.51 -53.40 43.68
N PRO A 55 -13.62 -53.28 44.44
CA PRO A 55 -14.61 -52.24 44.21
C PRO A 55 -14.00 -50.85 44.33
N TRP A 56 -14.41 -49.96 43.44
CA TRP A 56 -13.91 -48.60 43.36
C TRP A 56 -15.05 -47.59 43.22
N THR A 57 -14.78 -46.35 43.61
CA THR A 57 -15.68 -45.21 43.44
C THR A 57 -14.97 -44.08 42.70
N VAL A 58 -15.74 -43.21 42.04
CA VAL A 58 -15.22 -42.04 41.33
C VAL A 58 -16.04 -40.80 41.69
N SER A 59 -15.36 -39.69 41.93
CA SER A 59 -15.98 -38.38 42.16
C SER A 59 -15.36 -37.31 41.28
N CYS A 60 -16.17 -36.34 40.86
CA CYS A 60 -15.71 -35.12 40.22
C CYS A 60 -15.82 -33.98 41.23
N ASP A 61 -14.79 -33.14 41.32
CA ASP A 61 -14.77 -32.02 42.27
C ASP A 61 -15.76 -30.89 41.88
N ASP A 62 -16.06 -30.76 40.57
CA ASP A 62 -16.95 -29.74 40.03
C ASP A 62 -18.10 -30.30 39.18
N ASP A 63 -19.26 -29.63 39.20
CA ASP A 63 -20.49 -30.04 38.50
C ASP A 63 -20.41 -29.97 36.96
N TRP A 64 -19.45 -29.22 36.41
CA TRP A 64 -19.25 -29.08 34.96
C TRP A 64 -18.53 -30.29 34.34
N CYS A 65 -18.05 -31.22 35.18
CA CYS A 65 -17.36 -32.43 34.79
C CYS A 65 -18.03 -33.63 35.48
N ARG A 66 -18.45 -34.63 34.71
CA ARG A 66 -19.30 -35.72 35.24
C ARG A 66 -18.91 -37.07 34.65
N THR A 67 -18.98 -38.12 35.45
CA THR A 67 -18.87 -39.51 34.96
C THR A 67 -20.25 -40.14 34.80
N ASN A 68 -20.37 -41.09 33.87
CA ASN A 68 -21.62 -41.85 33.69
C ASN A 68 -21.91 -42.86 34.81
N VAL A 69 -20.93 -43.12 35.68
CA VAL A 69 -21.01 -44.05 36.82
C VAL A 69 -20.26 -43.45 38.01
N ALA A 70 -20.75 -43.69 39.22
CA ALA A 70 -20.09 -43.26 40.47
C ALA A 70 -19.31 -44.40 41.15
N GLU A 71 -19.54 -45.65 40.73
CA GLU A 71 -18.91 -46.84 41.30
C GLU A 71 -18.78 -47.98 40.27
N GLY A 72 -17.93 -48.94 40.60
CA GLY A 72 -17.76 -50.17 39.83
C GLY A 72 -16.84 -51.18 40.51
N SER A 73 -16.55 -52.25 39.80
CA SER A 73 -15.56 -53.26 40.17
C SER A 73 -14.90 -53.78 38.89
N HIS A 74 -13.70 -54.35 39.03
CA HIS A 74 -12.93 -54.89 37.90
C HIS A 74 -12.67 -53.83 36.80
N THR A 75 -12.26 -54.29 35.61
CA THR A 75 -12.05 -53.42 34.46
C THR A 75 -13.36 -52.86 33.92
N LYS A 76 -13.44 -51.54 33.73
CA LYS A 76 -14.64 -50.85 33.22
C LYS A 76 -14.27 -49.65 32.37
N LYS A 77 -15.16 -49.28 31.45
CA LYS A 77 -15.09 -48.02 30.70
C LYS A 77 -16.00 -46.98 31.35
N ILE A 78 -15.43 -45.83 31.64
CA ILE A 78 -16.10 -44.69 32.25
C ILE A 78 -16.14 -43.57 31.22
N VAL A 79 -17.34 -43.03 30.96
CA VAL A 79 -17.51 -41.90 30.06
C VAL A 79 -17.48 -40.63 30.91
N LEU A 80 -16.41 -39.87 30.75
CA LEU A 80 -16.25 -38.52 31.27
C LEU A 80 -16.97 -37.55 30.34
N THR A 81 -17.85 -36.71 30.88
CA THR A 81 -18.60 -35.67 30.15
C THR A 81 -18.24 -34.30 30.73
N VAL A 82 -17.79 -33.40 29.87
CA VAL A 82 -17.44 -32.01 30.21
C VAL A 82 -18.41 -31.07 29.51
N ASP A 83 -19.02 -30.16 30.28
CA ASP A 83 -19.96 -29.16 29.79
C ASP A 83 -19.22 -28.06 29.00
N GLN A 84 -19.91 -27.44 28.04
CA GLN A 84 -19.38 -26.29 27.29
C GLN A 84 -19.04 -25.11 28.23
N SER A 85 -17.98 -24.37 27.90
CA SER A 85 -17.52 -23.18 28.62
C SER A 85 -17.18 -22.04 27.65
N PHE A 86 -17.56 -20.82 28.03
CA PHE A 86 -17.11 -19.59 27.38
C PHE A 86 -16.28 -18.70 28.31
N LEU A 87 -15.66 -19.29 29.33
CA LEU A 87 -14.85 -18.55 30.30
C LEU A 87 -13.60 -17.98 29.62
N PRO A 88 -13.19 -16.74 29.96
CA PRO A 88 -12.00 -16.11 29.40
C PRO A 88 -10.69 -16.74 29.93
N GLU A 89 -10.78 -17.49 31.02
CA GLU A 89 -9.68 -18.25 31.61
C GLU A 89 -9.95 -19.76 31.47
N GLU A 90 -8.87 -20.53 31.40
CA GLU A 90 -8.97 -21.98 31.46
C GLU A 90 -9.52 -22.40 32.83
N ARG A 91 -10.28 -23.49 32.86
CA ARG A 91 -10.74 -24.09 34.12
C ARG A 91 -10.24 -25.51 34.25
N THR A 92 -9.90 -25.90 35.47
CA THR A 92 -9.41 -27.23 35.79
C THR A 92 -10.21 -27.83 36.95
N THR A 93 -10.44 -29.14 36.90
CA THR A 93 -11.05 -29.92 37.99
C THR A 93 -10.34 -31.26 38.12
N ALA A 94 -10.43 -31.86 39.31
CA ALA A 94 -9.97 -33.23 39.53
C ALA A 94 -11.13 -34.23 39.40
N VAL A 95 -10.84 -35.37 38.80
CA VAL A 95 -11.67 -36.58 38.85
C VAL A 95 -10.90 -37.62 39.63
N ARG A 96 -11.40 -37.96 40.82
CA ARG A 96 -10.68 -38.73 41.82
C ARG A 96 -11.24 -40.14 41.91
N PHE A 97 -10.34 -41.12 41.90
CA PHE A 97 -10.66 -42.53 41.94
C PHE A 97 -10.22 -43.13 43.26
N TYR A 98 -11.14 -43.84 43.92
CA TYR A 98 -10.91 -44.44 45.23
C TYR A 98 -11.08 -45.94 45.17
N ALA A 99 -10.19 -46.67 45.85
CA ALA A 99 -10.35 -48.10 46.12
C ALA A 99 -10.08 -48.36 47.61
N ALA A 100 -10.86 -49.24 48.23
CA ALA A 100 -10.81 -49.52 49.67
C ALA A 100 -10.91 -48.27 50.59
N GLY A 101 -11.55 -47.20 50.11
CA GLY A 101 -11.71 -45.94 50.85
C GLY A 101 -10.54 -44.96 50.75
N GLU A 102 -9.49 -45.29 50.00
CA GLU A 102 -8.32 -44.44 49.77
C GLU A 102 -8.26 -43.90 48.34
N GLU A 103 -7.81 -42.66 48.16
CA GLU A 103 -7.58 -42.07 46.83
C GLU A 103 -6.39 -42.78 46.17
N LYS A 104 -6.62 -43.42 45.02
CA LYS A 104 -5.59 -44.19 44.31
C LYS A 104 -5.10 -43.50 43.04
N HIS A 105 -5.96 -42.74 42.36
CA HIS A 105 -5.60 -42.04 41.13
C HIS A 105 -6.43 -40.76 40.97
N THR A 106 -5.83 -39.73 40.39
CA THR A 106 -6.51 -38.46 40.11
C THR A 106 -6.24 -38.04 38.68
N VAL A 107 -7.31 -37.87 37.91
CA VAL A 107 -7.27 -37.36 36.53
C VAL A 107 -7.53 -35.87 36.57
N THR A 108 -6.59 -35.09 36.05
CA THR A 108 -6.77 -33.64 35.89
C THR A 108 -7.53 -33.38 34.60
N VAL A 109 -8.69 -32.73 34.69
CA VAL A 109 -9.49 -32.35 33.53
C VAL A 109 -9.32 -30.85 33.31
N THR A 110 -8.73 -30.49 32.17
CA THR A 110 -8.52 -29.10 31.76
C THR A 110 -9.50 -28.76 30.64
N GLN A 111 -10.27 -27.69 30.80
CA GLN A 111 -11.01 -27.11 29.70
C GLN A 111 -10.38 -25.77 29.32
N GLU A 112 -10.01 -25.67 28.04
CA GLU A 112 -9.36 -24.48 27.50
C GLU A 112 -10.28 -23.25 27.58
N LYS A 113 -9.66 -22.07 27.72
CA LYS A 113 -10.37 -20.79 27.66
C LYS A 113 -11.06 -20.58 26.32
N PHE A 114 -12.11 -19.78 26.34
CA PHE A 114 -12.72 -19.24 25.13
C PHE A 114 -12.00 -17.98 24.68
N GLU A 115 -11.43 -18.01 23.47
CA GLU A 115 -10.85 -16.85 22.83
C GLU A 115 -11.79 -16.32 21.74
N PRO A 116 -12.57 -15.26 22.00
CA PRO A 116 -13.38 -14.64 20.97
C PRO A 116 -12.49 -14.00 19.91
N ILE A 117 -12.86 -14.19 18.65
CA ILE A 117 -12.19 -13.58 17.51
C ILE A 117 -13.14 -12.55 16.93
N LEU A 118 -12.65 -11.31 16.78
CA LEU A 118 -13.23 -10.28 15.95
C LEU A 118 -12.10 -9.42 15.38
N VAL A 119 -11.70 -9.71 14.14
CA VAL A 119 -10.60 -9.01 13.48
C VAL A 119 -10.92 -8.72 12.02
N LEU A 120 -10.36 -7.63 11.49
CA LEU A 120 -10.28 -7.39 10.06
C LEU A 120 -9.15 -8.25 9.49
N ALA A 121 -9.45 -9.03 8.45
CA ALA A 121 -8.52 -10.02 7.88
C ALA A 121 -7.33 -9.40 7.13
N GLU A 122 -7.44 -8.12 6.76
CA GLU A 122 -6.37 -7.29 6.22
C GLU A 122 -6.14 -6.19 7.26
N ASP A 123 -4.92 -6.14 7.83
CA ASP A 123 -4.55 -5.28 8.97
C ASP A 123 -5.05 -3.85 8.80
N GLY A 124 -6.16 -3.49 9.46
CA GLY A 124 -6.61 -2.13 9.81
C GLY A 124 -6.40 -0.98 8.82
N ALA A 125 -6.22 -1.24 7.53
CA ALA A 125 -5.77 -0.23 6.59
C ALA A 125 -6.94 0.69 6.27
N ASP A 126 -6.69 2.00 6.34
CA ASP A 126 -7.64 2.99 5.85
C ASP A 126 -8.00 2.67 4.39
N ILE A 127 -9.29 2.54 4.11
CA ILE A 127 -9.79 2.24 2.76
C ILE A 127 -9.86 3.55 2.00
N THR A 128 -8.94 3.76 1.06
CA THR A 128 -9.00 4.91 0.16
C THR A 128 -9.63 4.53 -1.18
N VAL A 129 -10.68 5.24 -1.56
CA VAL A 129 -11.47 5.04 -2.78
C VAL A 129 -11.61 6.34 -3.55
N TYR A 130 -11.86 6.28 -4.86
CA TYR A 130 -11.98 7.44 -5.73
C TYR A 130 -13.37 7.47 -6.38
N GLY A 131 -14.21 8.42 -5.97
CA GLY A 131 -15.63 8.45 -6.36
C GLY A 131 -16.42 7.23 -5.85
N ALA A 132 -17.60 6.99 -6.42
CA ALA A 132 -18.50 5.91 -6.03
C ALA A 132 -18.35 4.60 -6.83
N GLY A 133 -17.56 4.60 -7.91
CA GLY A 133 -17.49 3.46 -8.84
C GLY A 133 -16.72 2.23 -8.34
N SER A 134 -16.06 2.31 -7.18
CA SER A 134 -15.37 1.17 -6.56
C SER A 134 -16.30 0.34 -5.68
N GLU A 135 -16.09 -0.97 -5.62
CA GLU A 135 -16.78 -1.89 -4.69
C GLU A 135 -15.83 -2.45 -3.60
N PRO A 136 -15.30 -1.62 -2.68
CA PRO A 136 -14.47 -2.13 -1.60
C PRO A 136 -15.29 -2.92 -0.58
N ALA A 137 -14.63 -3.77 0.21
CA ALA A 137 -15.28 -4.59 1.22
C ALA A 137 -14.41 -4.75 2.48
N LEU A 138 -15.08 -4.94 3.62
CA LEU A 138 -14.47 -5.32 4.89
C LEU A 138 -14.46 -6.84 4.99
N ASN A 139 -13.28 -7.44 5.10
CA ASN A 139 -13.13 -8.87 5.31
C ASN A 139 -13.10 -9.16 6.81
N LEU A 140 -14.23 -9.58 7.40
CA LEU A 140 -14.34 -9.87 8.83
C LEU A 140 -14.07 -11.34 9.13
N ARG A 141 -13.20 -11.58 10.11
CA ARG A 141 -13.06 -12.88 10.76
C ARG A 141 -13.66 -12.78 12.15
N ALA A 142 -14.71 -13.57 12.41
CA ALA A 142 -15.43 -13.51 13.67
C ALA A 142 -15.91 -14.89 14.14
N SER A 143 -15.75 -15.17 15.44
CA SER A 143 -16.38 -16.29 16.16
C SER A 143 -17.53 -15.84 17.08
N VAL A 144 -17.77 -14.53 17.16
CA VAL A 144 -18.80 -13.88 17.99
C VAL A 144 -19.81 -13.10 17.14
N ALA A 145 -20.93 -12.74 17.74
CA ALA A 145 -21.84 -11.76 17.16
C ALA A 145 -21.16 -10.39 17.07
N TRP A 146 -21.39 -9.68 15.96
CA TRP A 146 -20.79 -8.38 15.69
C TRP A 146 -21.80 -7.42 15.10
N LYS A 147 -21.55 -6.12 15.31
CA LYS A 147 -22.29 -4.98 14.77
C LYS A 147 -21.34 -3.97 14.15
N ILE A 148 -21.83 -3.18 13.20
CA ILE A 148 -21.09 -2.09 12.56
C ILE A 148 -21.84 -0.78 12.77
N GLU A 149 -21.13 0.19 13.32
CA GLU A 149 -21.58 1.58 13.48
C GLU A 149 -20.70 2.55 12.70
N GLY A 150 -21.16 3.79 12.53
CA GLY A 150 -20.45 4.85 11.82
C GLY A 150 -20.73 4.93 10.31
N ALA A 151 -21.66 4.11 9.80
CA ALA A 151 -22.15 4.23 8.43
C ALA A 151 -22.81 5.61 8.19
N THR A 152 -22.59 6.16 7.00
CA THR A 152 -23.12 7.47 6.58
C THR A 152 -24.00 7.30 5.35
N ASP A 153 -24.64 8.38 4.90
CA ASP A 153 -25.41 8.43 3.65
C ASP A 153 -24.57 8.09 2.41
N TRP A 154 -23.28 8.43 2.45
CA TRP A 154 -22.34 8.14 1.36
C TRP A 154 -21.46 6.93 1.56
N CYS A 155 -21.31 6.44 2.79
CA CYS A 155 -20.58 5.22 3.13
C CYS A 155 -21.51 4.28 3.91
N ALA A 156 -22.37 3.57 3.18
CA ALA A 156 -23.23 2.55 3.75
C ALA A 156 -22.55 1.17 3.73
N VAL A 157 -23.06 0.24 4.52
CA VAL A 157 -22.60 -1.16 4.55
C VAL A 157 -23.72 -2.09 4.07
N SER A 158 -23.34 -3.13 3.32
CA SER A 158 -24.29 -4.16 2.85
C SER A 158 -24.94 -4.96 3.98
N GLN A 159 -24.29 -5.01 5.14
CA GLN A 159 -24.77 -5.66 6.36
C GLN A 159 -24.17 -4.94 7.58
N SER A 160 -25.00 -4.62 8.56
CA SER A 160 -24.59 -3.91 9.79
C SER A 160 -24.45 -4.83 11.00
N GLU A 161 -24.77 -6.11 10.87
CA GLU A 161 -24.65 -7.10 11.93
C GLU A 161 -24.45 -8.50 11.36
N GLY A 162 -23.89 -9.40 12.17
CA GLY A 162 -23.73 -10.81 11.82
C GLY A 162 -23.20 -11.64 12.99
N THR A 163 -23.11 -12.96 12.80
CA THR A 163 -22.70 -13.90 13.86
C THR A 163 -21.51 -14.78 13.48
N LYS A 164 -20.94 -14.55 12.29
CA LYS A 164 -19.86 -15.35 11.70
C LYS A 164 -18.97 -14.45 10.85
N SER A 165 -17.77 -14.93 10.53
CA SER A 165 -16.90 -14.34 9.50
C SER A 165 -17.69 -14.02 8.23
N SER A 166 -17.49 -12.83 7.68
CA SER A 166 -18.31 -12.27 6.61
C SER A 166 -17.52 -11.26 5.77
N VAL A 167 -17.91 -11.10 4.50
CA VAL A 167 -17.42 -10.02 3.64
C VAL A 167 -18.49 -8.94 3.57
N VAL A 168 -18.23 -7.77 4.17
CA VAL A 168 -19.16 -6.64 4.21
C VAL A 168 -18.79 -5.66 3.09
N LYS A 169 -19.56 -5.63 2.01
CA LYS A 169 -19.38 -4.62 0.95
C LYS A 169 -19.69 -3.23 1.48
N LEU A 170 -18.89 -2.24 1.08
CA LEU A 170 -19.21 -0.83 1.25
C LEU A 170 -20.00 -0.35 0.04
N LEU A 171 -21.07 0.39 0.31
CA LEU A 171 -21.98 0.96 -0.68
C LEU A 171 -21.72 2.47 -0.71
N LEU A 172 -20.87 2.87 -1.65
CA LEU A 172 -20.41 4.25 -1.78
C LEU A 172 -21.33 5.03 -2.72
N THR A 173 -21.66 6.27 -2.40
CA THR A 173 -22.40 7.16 -3.29
C THR A 173 -21.60 8.42 -3.60
N ASP A 174 -21.97 9.11 -4.68
CA ASP A 174 -21.46 10.44 -5.03
C ASP A 174 -22.58 11.45 -4.76
N ASP A 175 -22.24 12.64 -4.26
CA ASP A 175 -23.20 13.67 -3.82
C ASP A 175 -23.71 14.59 -4.96
N GLY A 176 -23.47 14.25 -6.23
CA GLY A 176 -24.01 14.97 -7.40
C GLY A 176 -23.42 16.36 -7.66
N GLU A 177 -22.94 17.07 -6.64
CA GLU A 177 -22.23 18.36 -6.70
C GLU A 177 -20.69 18.18 -6.68
N GLY A 178 -20.26 16.93 -6.64
CA GLY A 178 -18.89 16.53 -6.72
C GLY A 178 -18.28 16.26 -5.35
N VAL A 179 -17.80 15.02 -5.17
CA VAL A 179 -16.98 14.55 -4.05
C VAL A 179 -15.86 15.52 -3.69
N ARG A 180 -16.05 16.33 -2.65
CA ARG A 180 -14.91 16.84 -1.87
C ARG A 180 -14.36 15.66 -1.06
N PRO A 181 -13.04 15.55 -0.86
CA PRO A 181 -12.49 14.50 -0.02
C PRO A 181 -13.22 14.42 1.31
N ARG A 182 -13.77 13.24 1.63
CA ARG A 182 -14.55 12.98 2.84
C ARG A 182 -14.16 11.64 3.44
N SER A 183 -14.35 11.52 4.75
CA SER A 183 -14.03 10.29 5.48
C SER A 183 -15.13 9.90 6.45
N ALA A 184 -15.26 8.59 6.66
CA ALA A 184 -16.14 7.98 7.64
C ALA A 184 -15.34 6.91 8.39
N THR A 185 -15.53 6.81 9.70
CA THR A 185 -14.92 5.75 10.51
C THR A 185 -16.00 4.73 10.82
N LEU A 186 -15.84 3.51 10.29
CA LEU A 186 -16.68 2.38 10.64
C LEU A 186 -16.07 1.67 11.84
N THR A 187 -16.88 1.40 12.86
CA THR A 187 -16.47 0.64 14.04
C THR A 187 -17.21 -0.69 14.03
N VAL A 188 -16.45 -1.79 13.98
CA VAL A 188 -16.96 -3.15 14.11
C VAL A 188 -16.73 -3.60 15.54
N PHE A 189 -17.79 -3.93 16.27
CA PHE A 189 -17.70 -4.30 17.68
C PHE A 189 -18.58 -5.51 17.99
N SER A 190 -18.31 -6.15 19.12
CA SER A 190 -19.14 -7.18 19.72
C SER A 190 -19.68 -6.66 21.06
N GLU A 191 -20.89 -7.09 21.41
CA GLU A 191 -21.45 -6.83 22.75
C GLU A 191 -20.90 -7.80 23.82
N MET A 192 -20.11 -8.79 23.40
CA MET A 192 -19.42 -9.71 24.31
C MET A 192 -18.25 -9.01 25.01
N GLU A 193 -18.20 -9.13 26.33
CA GLU A 193 -17.13 -8.58 27.16
C GLU A 193 -15.76 -9.17 26.77
N GLY A 194 -14.73 -8.33 26.77
CA GLY A 194 -13.35 -8.74 26.43
C GLY A 194 -13.01 -8.78 24.94
N VAL A 195 -13.93 -8.36 24.05
CA VAL A 195 -13.67 -8.26 22.60
C VAL A 195 -13.35 -6.82 22.19
N GLU A 196 -12.12 -6.57 21.76
CA GLU A 196 -11.69 -5.24 21.32
C GLU A 196 -12.34 -4.83 19.98
N PRO A 197 -12.95 -3.63 19.88
CA PRO A 197 -13.50 -3.11 18.63
C PRO A 197 -12.44 -2.93 17.55
N GLN A 198 -12.83 -3.14 16.30
CA GLN A 198 -12.01 -2.89 15.12
C GLN A 198 -12.49 -1.61 14.44
N GLN A 199 -11.58 -0.73 14.08
CA GLN A 199 -11.89 0.51 13.37
C GLN A 199 -11.29 0.50 11.96
N VAL A 200 -12.04 1.06 11.02
CA VAL A 200 -11.57 1.29 9.65
C VAL A 200 -12.02 2.68 9.21
N THR A 201 -11.08 3.50 8.75
CA THR A 201 -11.41 4.78 8.12
C THR A 201 -11.60 4.56 6.63
N VAL A 202 -12.77 4.90 6.11
CA VAL A 202 -13.04 4.95 4.68
C VAL A 202 -12.84 6.38 4.22
N VAL A 203 -11.93 6.63 3.30
CA VAL A 203 -11.65 7.93 2.71
C VAL A 203 -12.07 7.91 1.24
N GLN A 204 -13.13 8.64 0.89
CA GLN A 204 -13.52 8.85 -0.50
C GLN A 204 -12.89 10.14 -1.02
N ARG A 205 -11.93 9.98 -1.92
CA ARG A 205 -11.24 11.07 -2.61
C ARG A 205 -11.97 11.45 -3.90
N SER A 206 -11.71 12.67 -4.35
CA SER A 206 -12.17 13.18 -5.65
C SER A 206 -11.58 12.35 -6.79
N THR A 207 -12.34 12.15 -7.85
CA THR A 207 -11.85 11.62 -9.14
C THR A 207 -11.15 12.68 -9.98
N GLY A 208 -11.04 13.92 -9.49
CA GLY A 208 -10.30 14.97 -10.15
C GLY A 208 -8.79 14.71 -10.16
N ALA A 209 -8.20 14.78 -11.34
CA ALA A 209 -6.76 14.69 -11.55
C ALA A 209 -6.37 15.59 -12.71
N ASN A 210 -5.11 16.01 -12.77
CA ASN A 210 -4.61 16.80 -13.90
C ASN A 210 -4.06 15.93 -15.04
N THR A 211 -4.03 14.60 -14.86
CA THR A 211 -3.74 13.62 -15.91
C THR A 211 -4.88 12.62 -16.02
N VAL A 212 -5.37 12.43 -17.25
CA VAL A 212 -6.37 11.43 -17.63
C VAL A 212 -5.67 10.37 -18.48
N VAL A 213 -5.64 9.12 -17.99
CA VAL A 213 -5.05 8.00 -18.73
C VAL A 213 -6.14 7.35 -19.58
N VAL A 214 -5.89 7.23 -20.88
CA VAL A 214 -6.84 6.73 -21.88
C VAL A 214 -6.20 5.61 -22.67
N ARG A 215 -6.91 4.50 -22.91
CA ARG A 215 -6.38 3.45 -23.79
C ARG A 215 -6.44 3.86 -25.25
N ALA A 216 -5.45 3.45 -26.04
CA ALA A 216 -5.48 3.63 -27.49
C ALA A 216 -6.78 3.06 -28.08
N GLY A 217 -7.50 3.86 -28.87
CA GLY A 217 -8.78 3.51 -29.48
C GLY A 217 -10.01 3.72 -28.59
N GLU A 218 -9.83 4.13 -27.35
CA GLU A 218 -10.90 4.40 -26.41
C GLU A 218 -11.49 5.80 -26.63
N THR A 219 -12.81 5.92 -26.49
CA THR A 219 -13.46 7.22 -26.23
C THR A 219 -13.71 7.34 -24.75
N ARG A 220 -13.13 8.37 -24.13
CA ARG A 220 -13.21 8.63 -22.69
C ARG A 220 -13.99 9.92 -22.46
N ALA A 221 -15.00 9.85 -21.61
CA ALA A 221 -15.56 11.01 -20.93
C ALA A 221 -14.89 11.14 -19.55
N PHE A 222 -14.54 12.36 -19.15
CA PHE A 222 -14.01 12.67 -17.84
C PHE A 222 -14.54 14.02 -17.34
N PRO A 223 -14.74 14.21 -16.03
CA PRO A 223 -15.31 15.44 -15.51
C PRO A 223 -14.31 16.60 -15.62
N ALA A 224 -14.79 17.79 -16.01
CA ALA A 224 -14.03 19.03 -15.96
C ALA A 224 -13.85 19.48 -14.50
N ARG A 225 -12.88 18.88 -13.82
CA ARG A 225 -12.76 18.91 -12.36
C ARG A 225 -11.30 19.00 -11.91
N ARG A 226 -11.08 19.75 -10.83
CA ARG A 226 -9.78 19.88 -10.17
C ARG A 226 -9.57 18.77 -9.12
N THR A 227 -8.34 18.61 -8.65
CA THR A 227 -7.97 17.56 -7.68
C THR A 227 -8.68 17.67 -6.34
N ASP A 228 -9.03 18.88 -5.91
CA ASP A 228 -9.84 19.15 -4.71
C ASP A 228 -11.33 18.82 -4.88
N GLY A 229 -11.76 18.45 -6.09
CA GLY A 229 -13.15 18.15 -6.43
C GLY A 229 -13.95 19.36 -6.91
N ALA A 230 -13.39 20.55 -6.96
CA ALA A 230 -14.09 21.70 -7.53
C ALA A 230 -14.31 21.52 -9.04
N TYR A 231 -15.53 21.79 -9.50
CA TYR A 231 -15.81 21.85 -10.94
C TYR A 231 -15.16 23.07 -11.57
N VAL A 232 -14.69 22.89 -12.80
CA VAL A 232 -14.24 23.94 -13.68
C VAL A 232 -15.29 24.14 -14.77
N LYS A 233 -15.68 25.39 -15.00
CA LYS A 233 -16.66 25.78 -16.02
C LYS A 233 -15.99 26.54 -17.15
N GLY A 234 -16.48 26.33 -18.37
CA GLY A 234 -16.05 27.01 -19.58
C GLY A 234 -17.13 26.89 -20.65
N VAL A 235 -16.78 27.14 -21.90
CA VAL A 235 -17.72 27.07 -23.04
C VAL A 235 -17.33 26.02 -24.07
N ALA A 236 -16.06 25.63 -24.14
CA ALA A 236 -15.56 24.63 -25.09
C ALA A 236 -14.28 23.97 -24.58
N ALA A 237 -14.09 22.69 -24.91
CA ALA A 237 -12.83 21.99 -24.70
C ALA A 237 -12.14 21.72 -26.05
N ASP A 238 -10.81 21.84 -26.07
CA ASP A 238 -10.01 21.60 -27.27
C ASP A 238 -8.59 21.19 -26.90
N TRP A 239 -7.87 20.56 -27.83
CA TRP A 239 -6.47 20.18 -27.62
C TRP A 239 -5.56 21.38 -27.94
N VAL A 240 -4.50 21.53 -27.15
CA VAL A 240 -3.50 22.61 -27.29
C VAL A 240 -2.30 22.09 -28.08
N TRP A 241 -1.80 20.91 -27.71
CA TRP A 241 -0.74 20.21 -28.43
C TRP A 241 -0.84 18.70 -28.23
N THR A 242 -0.31 17.93 -29.18
CA THR A 242 -0.18 16.48 -29.10
C THR A 242 1.21 16.03 -29.55
N THR A 243 1.67 14.88 -29.08
CA THR A 243 2.98 14.34 -29.45
C THR A 243 3.00 13.67 -30.82
N ASP A 244 1.82 13.33 -31.34
CA ASP A 244 1.61 12.81 -32.67
C ASP A 244 0.37 13.50 -33.28
N ALA A 245 0.37 13.72 -34.59
CA ALA A 245 -0.77 14.25 -35.31
C ALA A 245 -1.96 13.29 -35.16
N GLU A 246 -3.19 13.82 -35.07
CA GLU A 246 -4.40 13.00 -34.99
C GLU A 246 -4.43 12.02 -33.79
N LEU A 247 -3.61 12.25 -32.75
CA LEU A 247 -3.62 11.43 -31.54
C LEU A 247 -4.97 11.46 -30.83
N LEU A 248 -5.60 12.63 -30.82
CA LEU A 248 -6.89 12.90 -30.19
C LEU A 248 -7.88 13.45 -31.22
N SER A 249 -9.15 13.06 -31.07
CA SER A 249 -10.27 13.50 -31.91
C SER A 249 -11.57 13.50 -31.10
N GLY A 250 -12.66 14.03 -31.66
CA GLY A 250 -13.97 14.00 -30.99
C GLY A 250 -13.98 14.75 -29.66
N LEU A 251 -13.19 15.82 -29.53
CA LEU A 251 -13.18 16.65 -28.34
C LEU A 251 -14.47 17.46 -28.25
N ASP A 252 -15.15 17.34 -27.11
CA ASP A 252 -16.38 18.07 -26.82
C ASP A 252 -16.51 18.35 -25.32
N TYR A 253 -17.22 19.42 -24.97
CA TYR A 253 -17.55 19.76 -23.58
C TYR A 253 -19.07 19.85 -23.40
N ASP A 254 -19.62 18.91 -22.63
CA ASP A 254 -21.02 18.90 -22.25
C ASP A 254 -21.20 19.69 -20.97
N ALA A 255 -21.66 20.94 -21.09
CA ALA A 255 -21.87 21.85 -19.97
C ALA A 255 -22.94 21.34 -18.97
N SER A 256 -23.91 20.53 -19.44
CA SER A 256 -25.00 20.00 -18.60
C SER A 256 -24.51 18.93 -17.64
N ARG A 257 -23.55 18.11 -18.08
CA ARG A 257 -22.89 17.08 -17.26
C ARG A 257 -21.56 17.52 -16.68
N ASN A 258 -21.03 18.65 -17.14
CA ASN A 258 -19.69 19.12 -16.83
C ASN A 258 -18.58 18.12 -17.21
N GLU A 259 -18.73 17.48 -18.37
CA GLU A 259 -17.84 16.43 -18.84
C GLU A 259 -17.15 16.83 -20.13
N ILE A 260 -15.88 16.45 -20.25
CA ILE A 260 -15.09 16.55 -21.47
C ILE A 260 -15.01 15.14 -22.07
N THR A 261 -15.33 15.02 -23.35
CA THR A 261 -15.16 13.77 -24.10
C THR A 261 -13.95 13.91 -25.03
N CYS A 262 -13.15 12.84 -25.17
CA CYS A 262 -12.13 12.74 -26.20
C CYS A 262 -11.97 11.29 -26.68
N THR A 263 -11.64 11.11 -27.96
CA THR A 263 -11.34 9.82 -28.58
C THR A 263 -9.86 9.72 -28.89
N ALA A 264 -9.19 8.72 -28.30
CA ALA A 264 -7.81 8.39 -28.58
C ALA A 264 -7.68 7.54 -29.86
N ALA A 265 -6.66 7.81 -30.67
CA ALA A 265 -6.36 7.02 -31.87
C ALA A 265 -6.08 5.54 -31.53
N LYS A 266 -6.55 4.62 -32.38
CA LYS A 266 -6.50 3.16 -32.13
C LYS A 266 -5.10 2.55 -32.04
N SER A 267 -4.14 3.12 -32.76
CA SER A 267 -2.80 2.52 -32.94
C SER A 267 -1.68 3.47 -32.55
N LYS A 268 -1.97 4.46 -31.70
CA LYS A 268 -1.01 5.46 -31.26
C LYS A 268 -0.97 5.52 -29.74
N GLN A 269 0.24 5.61 -29.20
CA GLN A 269 0.52 6.03 -27.84
C GLN A 269 1.07 7.44 -27.89
N GLY A 270 0.80 8.23 -26.86
CA GLY A 270 1.17 9.64 -26.91
C GLY A 270 0.68 10.44 -25.72
N SER A 271 0.96 11.72 -25.78
CA SER A 271 0.46 12.70 -24.83
C SER A 271 -0.21 13.84 -25.57
N GLY A 272 -1.33 14.32 -25.07
CA GLY A 272 -1.98 15.51 -25.57
C GLY A 272 -2.40 16.40 -24.42
N LEU A 273 -2.13 17.69 -24.50
CA LEU A 273 -2.69 18.63 -23.55
C LEU A 273 -4.06 19.10 -24.06
N VAL A 274 -5.09 18.91 -23.25
CA VAL A 274 -6.46 19.36 -23.51
C VAL A 274 -6.80 20.47 -22.53
N ALA A 275 -7.41 21.54 -23.02
CA ALA A 275 -7.82 22.68 -22.21
C ALA A 275 -9.32 22.95 -22.33
N LEU A 276 -9.89 23.45 -21.25
CA LEU A 276 -11.22 24.06 -21.23
C LEU A 276 -11.05 25.57 -21.34
N PHE A 277 -11.83 26.18 -22.23
CA PHE A 277 -11.74 27.59 -22.58
C PHE A 277 -12.97 28.36 -22.12
N ASP A 278 -12.81 29.64 -21.78
CA ASP A 278 -13.91 30.58 -21.56
C ASP A 278 -14.43 31.18 -22.88
N ALA A 279 -15.40 32.09 -22.79
CA ALA A 279 -16.04 32.71 -23.95
C ALA A 279 -15.08 33.59 -24.76
N GLU A 280 -14.05 34.11 -24.10
CA GLU A 280 -12.98 34.93 -24.68
C GLU A 280 -11.87 34.08 -25.31
N GLY A 281 -11.91 32.76 -25.12
CA GLY A 281 -10.93 31.81 -25.65
C GLY A 281 -9.67 31.67 -24.79
N ALA A 282 -9.68 32.16 -23.55
CA ALA A 282 -8.60 31.96 -22.59
C ALA A 282 -8.73 30.59 -21.90
N VAL A 283 -7.59 30.04 -21.49
CA VAL A 283 -7.53 28.74 -20.80
C VAL A 283 -8.02 28.91 -19.36
N VAL A 284 -9.08 28.19 -19.00
CA VAL A 284 -9.59 28.13 -17.63
C VAL A 284 -8.86 27.05 -16.83
N TRP A 285 -8.66 25.88 -17.45
CA TRP A 285 -7.91 24.77 -16.89
C TRP A 285 -7.47 23.83 -18.01
N SER A 286 -6.49 22.98 -17.72
CA SER A 286 -5.97 22.01 -18.69
C SER A 286 -5.59 20.70 -18.02
N TRP A 287 -5.67 19.63 -18.80
CA TRP A 287 -5.41 18.25 -18.40
C TRP A 287 -4.48 17.62 -19.42
N LEU A 288 -3.54 16.82 -18.94
CA LEU A 288 -2.81 15.89 -19.78
C LEU A 288 -3.72 14.69 -20.08
N VAL A 289 -4.01 14.46 -21.35
CA VAL A 289 -4.56 13.19 -21.83
C VAL A 289 -3.40 12.30 -22.25
N TRP A 290 -3.15 11.26 -21.45
CA TRP A 290 -2.06 10.31 -21.64
C TRP A 290 -2.59 9.04 -22.30
N VAL A 291 -2.30 8.89 -23.60
CA VAL A 291 -2.75 7.76 -24.42
C VAL A 291 -1.76 6.61 -24.30
N VAL A 292 -2.24 5.47 -23.80
CA VAL A 292 -1.43 4.27 -23.55
C VAL A 292 -2.02 3.04 -24.21
N ASP A 293 -1.20 2.06 -24.56
CA ASP A 293 -1.65 0.72 -24.95
C ASP A 293 -2.05 -0.12 -23.73
N LYS A 294 -1.24 -0.04 -22.67
CA LYS A 294 -1.42 -0.70 -21.39
C LYS A 294 -1.43 0.34 -20.28
N MET A 295 -2.50 0.30 -19.47
CA MET A 295 -2.62 1.13 -18.27
C MET A 295 -1.36 0.98 -17.40
N PRO A 296 -0.83 2.08 -16.82
CA PRO A 296 0.24 2.02 -15.84
C PRO A 296 -0.12 1.09 -14.68
N SER A 297 0.87 0.36 -14.18
CA SER A 297 0.74 -0.55 -13.05
C SER A 297 1.57 -0.11 -11.86
N ASP A 298 1.26 -0.66 -10.68
CA ASP A 298 1.96 -0.37 -9.43
C ASP A 298 3.18 -1.27 -9.27
N VAL A 299 4.31 -0.67 -8.89
CA VAL A 299 5.56 -1.35 -8.52
C VAL A 299 5.90 -0.97 -7.08
N THR A 300 5.82 -1.93 -6.16
CA THR A 300 6.09 -1.69 -4.75
C THR A 300 7.58 -1.84 -4.43
N VAL A 301 8.17 -0.79 -3.86
CA VAL A 301 9.57 -0.75 -3.41
C VAL A 301 9.61 -0.16 -2.01
N GLY A 302 10.16 -0.92 -1.04
CA GLY A 302 10.24 -0.45 0.36
C GLY A 302 8.89 -0.12 0.99
N GLY A 303 7.83 -0.85 0.62
CA GLY A 303 6.46 -0.58 1.08
C GLY A 303 5.75 0.58 0.35
N ILE A 304 6.43 1.30 -0.54
CA ILE A 304 5.85 2.41 -1.31
C ILE A 304 5.49 1.90 -2.70
N ALA A 305 4.24 2.12 -3.14
CA ALA A 305 3.79 1.77 -4.48
C ALA A 305 4.06 2.93 -5.47
N TRP A 306 4.84 2.67 -6.51
CA TRP A 306 5.22 3.63 -7.56
C TRP A 306 4.52 3.29 -8.86
N GLN A 307 4.25 4.29 -9.71
CA GLN A 307 3.95 4.00 -11.11
C GLN A 307 5.14 3.32 -11.80
N ASP A 308 4.85 2.29 -12.59
CA ASP A 308 5.85 1.53 -13.37
C ASP A 308 6.62 2.37 -14.41
N ARG A 309 6.11 3.56 -14.75
CA ARG A 309 6.70 4.47 -15.74
C ARG A 309 6.41 5.93 -15.42
N ASN A 310 7.06 6.82 -16.16
CA ASN A 310 6.90 8.26 -15.99
C ASN A 310 5.59 8.77 -16.60
N VAL A 311 5.05 9.84 -16.05
CA VAL A 311 3.84 10.48 -16.57
C VAL A 311 4.09 11.00 -17.98
N GLY A 312 3.23 10.60 -18.92
CA GLY A 312 3.33 10.95 -20.34
C GLY A 312 4.30 10.09 -21.15
N ALA A 313 4.83 8.99 -20.57
CA ALA A 313 5.65 8.04 -21.32
C ALA A 313 4.81 7.31 -22.38
N GLU A 314 5.28 7.31 -23.62
CA GLU A 314 4.55 6.75 -24.77
C GLU A 314 4.99 5.31 -25.07
N TYR A 315 6.13 4.91 -24.53
CA TYR A 315 6.68 3.58 -24.67
C TYR A 315 6.95 2.97 -23.30
N HIS A 316 6.57 1.70 -23.14
CA HIS A 316 6.90 0.90 -21.98
C HIS A 316 7.08 -0.56 -22.41
N SER A 317 8.12 -1.18 -21.88
CA SER A 317 8.44 -2.60 -22.03
C SER A 317 8.87 -3.15 -20.68
N THR A 318 8.64 -4.45 -20.47
CA THR A 318 9.21 -5.15 -19.31
C THR A 318 10.71 -5.36 -19.45
N ASP A 319 11.30 -5.16 -20.64
CA ASP A 319 12.74 -5.07 -20.83
C ASP A 319 13.22 -3.65 -20.46
N PRO A 320 13.95 -3.50 -19.34
CA PRO A 320 14.46 -2.21 -18.90
C PRO A 320 15.44 -1.62 -19.92
N LYS A 321 16.25 -2.46 -20.59
CA LYS A 321 17.23 -2.01 -21.57
C LYS A 321 16.55 -1.34 -22.77
N ALA A 322 15.49 -1.96 -23.29
CA ALA A 322 14.69 -1.40 -24.37
C ALA A 322 14.07 -0.05 -23.99
N CYS A 323 13.50 0.07 -22.78
CA CYS A 323 12.94 1.34 -22.32
C CYS A 323 13.98 2.45 -22.30
N VAL A 324 15.13 2.20 -21.68
CA VAL A 324 16.13 3.23 -21.47
C VAL A 324 16.87 3.66 -22.74
N GLN A 325 16.73 2.93 -23.84
CA GLN A 325 17.26 3.29 -25.16
C GLN A 325 16.25 4.04 -26.03
N ASP A 326 15.00 4.19 -25.58
CA ASP A 326 13.95 4.90 -26.30
C ASP A 326 13.52 6.14 -25.50
N PHE A 327 13.76 7.33 -26.05
CA PHE A 327 13.37 8.59 -25.43
C PHE A 327 11.85 8.69 -25.16
N ARG A 328 11.03 7.91 -25.88
CA ARG A 328 9.57 7.86 -25.69
C ARG A 328 9.18 7.27 -24.32
N SER A 329 10.07 6.55 -23.64
CA SER A 329 9.81 6.03 -22.29
C SER A 329 10.01 7.07 -21.18
N TYR A 330 10.58 8.24 -21.49
CA TYR A 330 11.06 9.17 -20.46
C TYR A 330 9.93 10.03 -19.88
N GLY A 331 8.81 10.11 -20.59
CA GLY A 331 7.67 10.93 -20.22
C GLY A 331 7.91 12.42 -20.42
N LEU A 332 7.17 13.21 -19.65
CA LEU A 332 7.13 14.67 -19.77
C LEU A 332 7.81 15.35 -18.58
N PHE A 333 8.05 16.65 -18.74
CA PHE A 333 8.83 17.47 -17.81
C PHE A 333 7.96 18.51 -17.14
N TYR A 334 8.13 18.71 -15.84
CA TYR A 334 7.28 19.61 -15.06
C TYR A 334 8.14 20.59 -14.28
N GLN A 335 7.84 21.88 -14.36
CA GLN A 335 8.37 22.86 -13.42
C GLN A 335 7.66 22.65 -12.08
N TRP A 336 8.36 22.89 -10.98
CA TRP A 336 7.83 22.61 -9.64
C TRP A 336 6.54 23.40 -9.39
N GLY A 337 5.52 22.75 -8.82
CA GLY A 337 4.25 23.37 -8.48
C GLY A 337 3.29 23.59 -9.65
N ARG A 338 3.62 23.08 -10.85
CA ARG A 338 2.76 23.14 -12.05
C ARG A 338 2.21 21.77 -12.43
N LYS A 339 1.05 21.77 -13.07
CA LYS A 339 0.44 20.59 -13.68
C LYS A 339 0.73 20.47 -15.17
N GLU A 340 1.15 21.54 -15.84
CA GLU A 340 1.38 21.51 -17.29
C GLU A 340 2.75 20.89 -17.62
N PRO A 341 2.79 19.92 -18.54
CA PRO A 341 4.03 19.33 -18.99
C PRO A 341 4.72 20.11 -20.11
N PHE A 342 6.03 19.94 -20.19
CA PHE A 342 6.87 20.29 -21.32
C PHE A 342 7.44 19.03 -21.98
N ILE A 343 7.67 19.11 -23.28
CA ILE A 343 8.19 17.98 -24.06
C ILE A 343 9.68 17.73 -23.81
N GLY A 344 10.15 16.50 -23.94
CA GLY A 344 11.57 16.11 -23.84
C GLY A 344 12.40 16.29 -25.11
N ALA A 345 13.54 15.62 -25.14
CA ALA A 345 14.43 15.57 -26.31
C ALA A 345 14.06 14.41 -27.24
N LYS A 346 14.40 14.56 -28.53
CA LYS A 346 14.34 13.48 -29.53
C LYS A 346 15.67 12.75 -29.75
N ILE A 347 16.69 13.08 -28.94
CA ILE A 347 18.04 12.54 -29.07
C ILE A 347 18.51 12.10 -27.69
N LEU A 348 19.22 10.97 -27.63
CA LEU A 348 19.99 10.53 -26.48
C LEU A 348 21.47 10.80 -26.78
N SER A 349 22.15 11.64 -25.98
CA SER A 349 23.55 11.96 -26.21
C SER A 349 24.29 12.38 -24.94
N LYS A 350 25.28 11.56 -24.59
CA LYS A 350 26.11 11.63 -23.39
C LYS A 350 27.02 12.87 -23.29
N ASN A 351 27.52 13.38 -24.41
CA ASN A 351 28.65 14.34 -24.42
C ASN A 351 28.46 15.56 -25.35
N LYS A 352 27.28 15.75 -25.93
CA LYS A 352 27.12 16.75 -27.00
C LYS A 352 26.25 17.95 -26.62
N TYR A 353 25.34 17.78 -25.66
CA TYR A 353 24.32 18.78 -25.38
C TYR A 353 24.36 19.18 -23.90
N TYR A 354 25.37 19.99 -23.58
CA TYR A 354 25.58 20.61 -22.27
C TYR A 354 26.12 22.03 -22.43
N GLU A 355 26.13 22.78 -21.33
CA GLU A 355 26.52 24.20 -21.32
C GLU A 355 28.01 24.36 -21.65
N GLY A 356 28.32 25.20 -22.65
CA GLY A 356 29.68 25.39 -23.16
C GLY A 356 30.04 24.50 -24.36
N HIS A 357 29.19 23.55 -24.75
CA HIS A 357 29.38 22.82 -26.01
C HIS A 357 28.91 23.65 -27.21
N ALA A 358 29.66 23.63 -28.32
CA ALA A 358 29.38 24.44 -29.51
C ALA A 358 27.99 24.17 -30.13
N GLU A 359 27.50 22.95 -29.98
CA GLU A 359 26.21 22.50 -30.52
C GLU A 359 25.09 22.52 -29.48
N TYR A 360 25.21 23.31 -28.40
CA TYR A 360 24.19 23.40 -27.35
C TYR A 360 22.98 24.22 -27.84
N PRO A 361 21.84 23.59 -28.19
CA PRO A 361 20.73 24.27 -28.85
C PRO A 361 19.94 25.18 -27.91
N ASP A 362 19.26 26.14 -28.49
CA ASP A 362 18.27 26.94 -27.77
C ASP A 362 17.10 26.10 -27.27
N ALA A 363 16.39 26.66 -26.30
CA ALA A 363 15.23 26.02 -25.71
C ALA A 363 14.13 25.84 -26.73
N PHE A 364 13.53 24.64 -26.72
CA PHE A 364 12.57 24.22 -27.73
C PHE A 364 13.12 24.19 -29.17
N GLY A 365 14.46 24.25 -29.33
CA GLY A 365 15.16 24.16 -30.61
C GLY A 365 15.45 22.73 -31.06
N ALA A 366 16.52 22.55 -31.86
CA ALA A 366 16.78 21.35 -32.67
C ALA A 366 16.81 20.00 -31.91
N MET A 367 17.11 19.98 -30.61
CA MET A 367 17.10 18.76 -29.79
C MET A 367 15.73 18.39 -29.22
N THR A 368 14.80 19.33 -29.25
CA THR A 368 13.47 19.17 -28.67
C THR A 368 12.65 18.23 -29.55
N ARG A 369 11.91 17.33 -28.90
CA ARG A 369 10.99 16.45 -29.61
C ARG A 369 9.87 17.25 -30.25
N GLU A 370 9.54 16.88 -31.47
CA GLU A 370 8.46 17.51 -32.23
C GLU A 370 7.11 17.18 -31.59
N VAL A 371 6.23 18.18 -31.63
CA VAL A 371 4.84 18.08 -31.22
C VAL A 371 4.00 18.81 -32.26
N VAL A 372 2.75 18.43 -32.37
CA VAL A 372 1.77 19.15 -33.18
C VAL A 372 1.06 20.14 -32.27
N PHE A 373 0.96 21.39 -32.73
CA PHE A 373 0.22 22.44 -32.03
C PHE A 373 -1.12 22.70 -32.72
N ASN A 374 -2.14 22.96 -31.92
CA ASN A 374 -3.38 23.51 -32.43
C ASN A 374 -3.18 25.01 -32.67
N ALA A 375 -3.00 25.38 -33.94
CA ALA A 375 -2.73 26.76 -34.34
C ALA A 375 -3.85 27.74 -33.98
N SER A 376 -5.06 27.26 -33.69
CA SER A 376 -6.17 28.11 -33.20
C SER A 376 -6.08 28.42 -31.71
N ARG A 377 -5.26 27.68 -30.95
CA ARG A 377 -5.18 27.77 -29.48
C ARG A 377 -3.83 28.26 -28.98
N THR A 378 -2.74 28.05 -29.74
CA THR A 378 -1.40 28.45 -29.31
C THR A 378 -0.46 28.70 -30.48
N ALA A 379 0.50 29.61 -30.27
CA ALA A 379 1.62 29.84 -31.18
C ALA A 379 2.80 28.87 -30.97
N GLY A 380 2.66 27.90 -30.05
CA GLY A 380 3.69 26.93 -29.71
C GLY A 380 4.36 27.21 -28.37
N TRP A 381 5.55 26.64 -28.18
CA TRP A 381 6.35 26.84 -26.97
C TRP A 381 6.84 28.28 -26.84
N GLN A 382 6.69 28.88 -25.66
CA GLN A 382 7.16 30.22 -25.34
C GLN A 382 8.10 30.18 -24.12
N ILE A 383 8.96 31.19 -24.00
CA ILE A 383 9.83 31.38 -22.84
C ILE A 383 9.53 32.75 -22.25
N SER A 384 9.28 32.82 -20.95
CA SER A 384 9.00 34.07 -20.25
C SER A 384 9.95 34.28 -19.08
N GLY A 385 10.51 35.49 -18.97
CA GLY A 385 11.27 35.96 -17.81
C GLY A 385 10.39 36.54 -16.69
N GLU A 386 9.07 36.51 -16.85
CA GLU A 386 8.12 36.94 -15.83
C GLU A 386 8.12 36.00 -14.63
N GLU A 387 7.69 36.53 -13.47
CA GLU A 387 7.55 35.71 -12.27
C GLU A 387 6.47 34.65 -12.46
N MET A 388 6.87 33.39 -12.29
CA MET A 388 5.95 32.26 -12.38
C MET A 388 5.04 32.21 -11.14
N THR A 389 3.72 32.23 -11.33
CA THR A 389 2.75 31.80 -10.30
C THR A 389 1.95 30.62 -10.82
N ALA A 390 1.38 29.81 -9.92
CA ALA A 390 0.51 28.69 -10.29
C ALA A 390 -0.65 29.13 -11.19
N ALA A 391 -1.32 30.23 -10.85
CA ALA A 391 -2.44 30.75 -11.62
C ALA A 391 -2.01 31.22 -13.03
N THR A 392 -0.93 32.00 -13.13
CA THR A 392 -0.42 32.48 -14.43
C THR A 392 0.03 31.31 -15.30
N ALA A 393 0.71 30.32 -14.70
CA ALA A 393 1.11 29.09 -15.35
C ALA A 393 -0.08 28.29 -15.91
N ASN A 394 -1.14 28.13 -15.11
CA ASN A 394 -2.33 27.38 -15.51
C ASN A 394 -3.03 27.99 -16.73
N GLY A 395 -3.04 29.33 -16.84
CA GLY A 395 -3.58 30.05 -17.99
C GLY A 395 -2.64 30.09 -19.21
N ASN A 396 -1.35 29.77 -19.04
CA ASN A 396 -0.33 29.82 -20.09
C ASN A 396 0.41 28.48 -20.20
N PRO A 397 -0.29 27.42 -20.66
CA PRO A 397 0.22 26.06 -20.57
C PRO A 397 1.45 25.76 -21.43
N THR A 398 1.74 26.57 -22.46
CA THR A 398 2.91 26.39 -23.33
C THR A 398 4.06 27.34 -23.00
N THR A 399 3.95 28.13 -21.92
CA THR A 399 4.97 29.09 -21.50
C THR A 399 5.88 28.49 -20.43
N PHE A 400 7.16 28.35 -20.76
CA PHE A 400 8.21 28.00 -19.83
C PHE A 400 8.74 29.26 -19.13
N TYR A 401 8.61 29.32 -17.81
CA TYR A 401 9.11 30.48 -17.06
C TYR A 401 10.55 30.29 -16.62
N THR A 402 11.34 31.36 -16.62
CA THR A 402 12.73 31.32 -16.17
C THR A 402 13.00 32.06 -14.86
N ARG A 403 12.00 32.75 -14.32
CA ARG A 403 12.06 33.44 -13.03
C ARG A 403 11.16 32.78 -11.98
N SER A 404 11.78 32.24 -10.94
CA SER A 404 11.06 31.65 -9.80
C SER A 404 10.33 32.71 -8.96
N SER A 405 9.21 32.33 -8.35
CA SER A 405 8.46 33.16 -7.38
C SER A 405 8.23 32.38 -6.09
N ALA A 406 8.16 33.09 -4.96
CA ALA A 406 7.75 32.51 -3.69
C ALA A 406 6.30 31.99 -3.74
N ALA A 407 5.43 32.60 -4.54
CA ALA A 407 4.05 32.17 -4.71
C ALA A 407 3.92 30.74 -5.28
N MET A 408 4.99 30.19 -5.87
CA MET A 408 4.99 28.82 -6.36
C MET A 408 5.08 27.79 -5.25
N SER A 409 5.49 28.13 -4.02
CA SER A 409 5.69 27.16 -2.93
C SER A 409 4.42 26.40 -2.52
N GLU A 410 3.24 26.93 -2.87
CA GLU A 410 1.95 26.31 -2.63
C GLU A 410 1.44 25.48 -3.82
N GLY A 411 2.21 25.42 -4.91
CA GLY A 411 1.80 24.75 -6.15
C GLY A 411 1.60 23.25 -5.98
N TRP A 412 2.44 22.59 -5.16
CA TRP A 412 2.29 21.20 -4.75
C TRP A 412 2.26 21.08 -3.23
N THR A 413 1.48 20.11 -2.75
CA THR A 413 1.38 19.77 -1.32
C THR A 413 2.38 18.67 -1.01
N GLU A 414 3.24 18.88 -0.01
CA GLU A 414 4.20 17.86 0.37
C GLU A 414 3.50 16.59 0.89
N GLY A 415 3.78 15.44 0.26
CA GLY A 415 3.18 14.15 0.65
C GLY A 415 1.68 14.04 0.35
N GLY A 416 1.08 15.01 -0.35
CA GLY A 416 -0.35 15.03 -0.65
C GLY A 416 -0.65 15.40 -2.11
N LYS A 417 -1.86 15.08 -2.57
CA LYS A 417 -2.33 15.46 -3.90
C LYS A 417 -2.82 16.91 -3.91
N GLY A 418 -1.91 17.84 -4.22
CA GLY A 418 -2.21 19.27 -4.32
C GLY A 418 -3.02 19.67 -5.57
N LEU A 419 -3.39 20.95 -5.68
CA LEU A 419 -4.23 21.46 -6.78
C LEU A 419 -3.59 21.26 -8.16
N ASN A 420 -2.29 21.54 -8.27
CA ASN A 420 -1.52 21.42 -9.51
C ASN A 420 -0.69 20.14 -9.56
N ASP A 421 -1.00 19.14 -8.73
CA ASP A 421 -0.36 17.82 -8.80
C ASP A 421 -0.63 17.20 -10.19
N PRO A 422 0.40 16.93 -11.01
CA PRO A 422 0.22 16.42 -12.38
C PRO A 422 -0.16 14.93 -12.43
N CYS A 423 -0.16 14.22 -11.30
CA CYS A 423 -0.36 12.78 -11.31
C CYS A 423 -1.81 12.40 -11.62
N PRO A 424 -2.04 11.22 -12.21
CA PRO A 424 -3.39 10.71 -12.44
C PRO A 424 -4.12 10.41 -11.12
N VAL A 425 -5.42 10.10 -11.22
CA VAL A 425 -6.24 9.68 -10.06
C VAL A 425 -5.59 8.49 -9.37
N GLY A 426 -5.50 8.51 -8.04
CA GLY A 426 -4.86 7.44 -7.28
C GLY A 426 -3.39 7.67 -6.96
N TYR A 427 -2.80 8.74 -7.49
CA TYR A 427 -1.38 9.00 -7.40
C TYR A 427 -1.09 10.46 -7.08
N ARG A 428 0.06 10.70 -6.46
CA ARG A 428 0.58 12.03 -6.13
C ARG A 428 2.07 12.14 -6.46
N VAL A 429 2.56 13.38 -6.48
CA VAL A 429 4.00 13.65 -6.54
C VAL A 429 4.68 13.05 -5.29
N PRO A 430 5.77 12.29 -5.44
CA PRO A 430 6.53 11.75 -4.32
C PRO A 430 7.28 12.84 -3.56
N THR A 431 7.51 12.61 -2.28
CA THR A 431 8.42 13.40 -1.45
C THR A 431 9.88 13.07 -1.75
N ALA A 432 10.80 13.95 -1.37
CA ALA A 432 12.23 13.66 -1.45
C ALA A 432 12.61 12.46 -0.55
N ALA A 433 11.95 12.29 0.59
CA ALA A 433 12.19 11.16 1.50
C ALA A 433 11.79 9.81 0.86
N GLU A 434 10.65 9.74 0.18
CA GLU A 434 10.24 8.53 -0.55
C GLU A 434 11.22 8.18 -1.66
N TRP A 435 11.75 9.18 -2.37
CA TRP A 435 12.85 8.96 -3.32
C TRP A 435 14.11 8.41 -2.66
N GLN A 436 14.50 8.93 -1.49
CA GLN A 436 15.64 8.39 -0.74
C GLN A 436 15.41 6.94 -0.31
N SER A 437 14.20 6.61 0.17
CA SER A 437 13.82 5.24 0.50
C SER A 437 13.99 4.33 -0.71
N LEU A 438 13.48 4.73 -1.87
CA LEU A 438 13.65 3.97 -3.12
C LEU A 438 15.13 3.77 -3.48
N LEU A 439 15.94 4.83 -3.41
CA LEU A 439 17.38 4.78 -3.73
C LEU A 439 18.17 3.87 -2.78
N ALA A 440 17.67 3.60 -1.56
CA ALA A 440 18.28 2.65 -0.64
C ALA A 440 18.06 1.17 -1.05
N TYR A 441 16.99 0.86 -1.79
CA TYR A 441 16.72 -0.48 -2.33
C TYR A 441 17.40 -0.77 -3.66
N VAL A 442 17.98 0.27 -4.27
CA VAL A 442 18.79 0.14 -5.48
C VAL A 442 20.15 -0.44 -5.09
N ASP A 443 20.46 -1.66 -5.53
CA ASP A 443 21.78 -2.24 -5.35
C ASP A 443 22.85 -1.35 -6.02
N GLY A 444 23.75 -0.78 -5.22
CA GLY A 444 24.83 0.07 -5.69
C GLY A 444 25.81 -0.61 -6.65
N ASN A 445 25.86 -1.95 -6.65
CA ASN A 445 26.68 -2.76 -7.54
C ASN A 445 25.91 -3.28 -8.77
N ALA A 446 24.61 -3.59 -8.64
CA ALA A 446 23.76 -4.08 -9.73
C ALA A 446 22.93 -3.01 -10.47
N ALA A 447 22.99 -1.73 -10.07
CA ALA A 447 22.50 -0.58 -10.87
C ALA A 447 23.28 -0.37 -12.19
N LYS A 448 24.03 -1.38 -12.63
CA LYS A 448 24.91 -1.34 -13.77
C LYS A 448 24.36 -2.27 -14.83
N ASN A 449 23.86 -1.66 -15.89
CA ASN A 449 24.30 -2.01 -17.24
C ASN A 449 24.17 -0.76 -18.12
N GLN A 450 25.20 0.09 -17.96
CA GLN A 450 25.73 0.91 -19.04
C GLN A 450 25.92 0.02 -20.27
N ASP A 451 25.23 0.28 -21.38
CA ASP A 451 25.72 -0.20 -22.66
C ASP A 451 25.08 0.52 -23.85
N SER A 452 25.71 1.63 -24.24
CA SER A 452 26.28 1.83 -25.59
C SER A 452 27.10 3.12 -25.54
N GLY A 453 28.10 3.28 -26.41
CA GLY A 453 29.14 4.32 -26.33
C GLY A 453 28.68 5.76 -26.10
N ASP A 454 27.42 6.09 -26.42
CA ASP A 454 26.86 7.45 -26.44
C ASP A 454 25.73 7.75 -25.43
N THR A 455 25.35 6.83 -24.52
CA THR A 455 24.24 7.06 -23.55
C THR A 455 24.51 6.43 -22.17
N TYR A 456 24.26 7.17 -21.08
CA TYR A 456 24.09 6.64 -19.71
C TYR A 456 22.61 6.63 -19.33
N SER A 457 21.85 5.69 -19.88
CA SER A 457 20.51 5.44 -19.38
C SER A 457 20.56 4.38 -18.26
N ARG A 458 19.76 4.56 -17.21
CA ARG A 458 19.82 3.74 -15.99
C ARG A 458 18.51 3.02 -15.76
N TRP A 459 18.59 1.80 -15.26
CA TRP A 459 17.51 1.08 -14.62
C TRP A 459 18.05 0.47 -13.33
N TYR A 460 17.17 0.24 -12.38
CA TYR A 460 17.56 -0.17 -11.05
C TYR A 460 17.09 -1.59 -10.80
N ALA A 461 18.02 -2.53 -10.66
CA ALA A 461 17.72 -3.82 -10.07
C ALA A 461 17.36 -3.61 -8.59
N LEU A 462 16.24 -4.18 -8.17
CA LEU A 462 15.77 -4.13 -6.80
C LEU A 462 16.27 -5.37 -6.06
N ASN A 463 16.67 -5.19 -4.80
CA ASN A 463 17.07 -6.31 -3.93
C ASN A 463 15.98 -7.39 -3.79
N SER A 464 14.72 -7.05 -4.08
CA SER A 464 13.56 -7.96 -4.07
C SER A 464 13.40 -8.83 -5.33
N GLY A 465 14.29 -8.75 -6.32
CA GLY A 465 14.22 -9.55 -7.55
C GLY A 465 13.40 -8.93 -8.69
N GLY A 466 13.15 -7.62 -8.64
CA GLY A 466 12.49 -6.84 -9.71
C GLY A 466 13.42 -5.81 -10.37
N THR A 467 12.91 -5.11 -11.39
CA THR A 467 13.58 -3.93 -11.95
C THR A 467 12.67 -2.72 -11.91
N LEU A 468 13.12 -1.63 -11.30
CA LEU A 468 12.51 -0.32 -11.46
C LEU A 468 13.18 0.38 -12.64
N ILE A 469 12.41 0.57 -13.71
CA ILE A 469 12.86 1.30 -14.89
C ILE A 469 12.80 2.78 -14.54
N GLY A 470 13.90 3.41 -14.16
CA GLY A 470 13.97 4.86 -13.97
C GLY A 470 14.74 5.48 -15.12
N PRO A 471 14.15 5.62 -16.32
CA PRO A 471 14.91 6.06 -17.48
C PRO A 471 15.59 7.40 -17.20
N SER A 472 16.72 7.63 -17.86
CA SER A 472 17.48 8.88 -17.71
C SER A 472 16.68 10.02 -18.31
N THR A 473 15.88 10.67 -17.47
CA THR A 473 14.90 11.68 -17.88
C THR A 473 15.54 12.97 -18.32
N MET A 474 16.81 13.25 -18.01
CA MET A 474 17.41 14.57 -18.22
C MET A 474 16.60 15.70 -17.56
N PHE A 475 16.88 16.97 -17.86
CA PHE A 475 16.06 18.09 -17.36
C PHE A 475 16.11 19.29 -18.29
N ARG A 476 15.14 20.21 -18.14
CA ARG A 476 15.19 21.54 -18.76
C ARG A 476 15.66 22.57 -17.75
N LYS A 477 16.72 23.28 -18.09
CA LYS A 477 17.39 24.28 -17.25
C LYS A 477 16.43 25.41 -16.89
N GLY A 478 16.36 25.76 -15.61
CA GLY A 478 15.41 26.75 -15.10
C GLY A 478 15.68 28.18 -15.55
N ASP A 479 16.88 28.49 -16.04
CA ASP A 479 17.26 29.85 -16.48
C ASP A 479 16.91 30.17 -17.92
N ASN A 480 16.76 29.15 -18.75
CA ASN A 480 16.61 29.34 -20.20
C ASN A 480 15.75 28.29 -20.89
N GLY A 481 15.29 27.25 -20.21
CA GLY A 481 14.45 26.19 -20.76
C GLY A 481 15.18 25.18 -21.65
N ARG A 482 16.50 25.29 -21.79
CA ARG A 482 17.31 24.40 -22.63
C ARG A 482 17.41 23.02 -22.00
N ILE A 483 17.42 21.99 -22.82
CA ILE A 483 17.54 20.60 -22.37
C ILE A 483 18.99 20.30 -22.01
N HIS A 484 19.21 19.64 -20.88
CA HIS A 484 20.55 19.34 -20.37
C HIS A 484 20.76 17.85 -20.14
N TYR A 485 21.87 17.28 -20.62
CA TYR A 485 22.27 15.89 -20.39
C TYR A 485 21.27 14.79 -20.84
N PRO A 486 20.75 14.84 -22.09
CA PRO A 486 19.84 13.82 -22.59
C PRO A 486 20.47 12.42 -22.58
N GLY A 487 19.89 11.51 -21.80
CA GLY A 487 20.44 10.17 -21.63
C GLY A 487 21.70 10.12 -20.77
N ARG A 488 21.96 11.11 -19.89
CA ARG A 488 23.06 11.07 -18.92
C ARG A 488 22.65 11.20 -17.44
N SER A 489 21.51 11.83 -17.14
CA SER A 489 21.05 12.04 -15.76
C SER A 489 19.61 11.61 -15.57
N ALA A 490 19.34 10.91 -14.48
CA ALA A 490 17.99 10.67 -13.97
C ALA A 490 17.64 11.82 -13.00
N ALA A 491 16.69 12.67 -13.40
CA ALA A 491 16.27 13.83 -12.62
C ALA A 491 14.73 13.91 -12.55
N TYR A 492 14.21 13.91 -11.32
CA TYR A 492 12.78 13.74 -11.07
C TYR A 492 12.27 14.78 -10.08
N CYS A 493 11.05 15.24 -10.30
CA CYS A 493 10.35 16.10 -9.37
C CYS A 493 10.13 15.42 -8.02
N SER A 494 10.09 16.22 -6.97
CA SER A 494 9.51 15.84 -5.68
C SER A 494 8.61 16.96 -5.17
N SER A 495 7.68 16.64 -4.27
CA SER A 495 6.82 17.60 -3.59
C SER A 495 7.51 18.33 -2.44
N THR A 496 8.78 18.02 -2.15
CA THR A 496 9.49 18.55 -0.98
C THR A 496 10.23 19.85 -1.31
N LEU A 497 10.13 20.81 -0.39
CA LEU A 497 10.94 22.03 -0.39
C LEU A 497 11.94 21.99 0.78
N ALA A 498 13.18 22.43 0.54
CA ALA A 498 14.14 22.74 1.60
C ALA A 498 14.65 24.17 1.45
N GLY A 499 14.48 24.97 2.51
CA GLY A 499 14.80 26.40 2.47
C GLY A 499 14.05 27.16 1.36
N GLY A 500 12.80 26.78 1.08
CA GLY A 500 11.98 27.37 0.02
C GLY A 500 12.37 26.97 -1.41
N LYS A 501 13.21 25.96 -1.59
CA LYS A 501 13.68 25.48 -2.90
C LYS A 501 13.31 24.01 -3.11
N PRO A 502 12.97 23.58 -4.33
CA PRO A 502 12.73 22.18 -4.65
C PRO A 502 13.88 21.25 -4.24
N LEU A 503 13.53 20.08 -3.73
CA LEU A 503 14.45 18.96 -3.52
C LEU A 503 14.18 17.83 -4.53
N PRO A 504 14.50 18.02 -5.82
CA PRO A 504 14.33 16.96 -6.82
C PRO A 504 15.22 15.75 -6.48
N MET A 505 14.81 14.58 -6.94
CA MET A 505 15.71 13.43 -6.96
C MET A 505 16.66 13.57 -8.14
N TYR A 506 17.96 13.46 -7.88
CA TYR A 506 19.00 13.33 -8.89
C TYR A 506 19.79 12.05 -8.62
N ASP A 507 19.84 11.14 -9.58
CA ASP A 507 20.77 10.02 -9.51
C ASP A 507 22.01 10.31 -10.39
N TRP A 508 23.06 10.83 -9.76
CA TRP A 508 24.39 11.00 -10.34
C TRP A 508 25.42 10.19 -9.55
N LYS A 509 25.44 8.86 -9.68
CA LYS A 509 26.52 8.04 -9.10
C LYS A 509 27.71 7.90 -10.05
N ALA A 510 28.58 8.90 -10.02
CA ALA A 510 30.01 8.73 -10.28
C ALA A 510 30.78 9.68 -9.34
N GLY A 511 31.30 9.15 -8.23
CA GLY A 511 32.46 9.72 -7.51
C GLY A 511 32.35 11.06 -6.76
N ASP A 512 31.41 11.96 -7.07
CA ASP A 512 31.41 13.35 -6.54
C ASP A 512 30.27 13.66 -5.55
N ALA A 513 29.80 12.66 -4.82
CA ALA A 513 28.75 12.82 -3.80
C ALA A 513 29.28 13.45 -2.48
N THR A 514 30.12 14.47 -2.54
CA THR A 514 30.72 15.11 -1.34
C THR A 514 30.63 16.64 -1.30
N GLY A 515 29.75 17.28 -2.07
CA GLY A 515 29.47 18.70 -1.86
C GLY A 515 28.10 19.11 -2.36
N GLU A 516 27.33 19.80 -1.52
CA GLU A 516 26.11 20.55 -1.88
C GLU A 516 26.35 21.70 -2.90
N GLY A 517 27.42 21.66 -3.69
CA GLY A 517 27.89 22.78 -4.51
C GLY A 517 27.76 22.53 -6.01
N THR A 518 27.11 23.47 -6.69
CA THR A 518 27.33 23.93 -8.08
C THR A 518 26.51 23.38 -9.27
N TYR A 519 25.83 22.24 -9.20
CA TYR A 519 25.02 21.76 -10.36
C TYR A 519 23.55 21.39 -10.08
N TYR A 520 23.10 21.51 -8.83
CA TYR A 520 21.69 21.29 -8.48
C TYR A 520 20.90 22.56 -8.74
N GLU A 521 20.23 22.63 -9.89
CA GLU A 521 19.28 23.72 -10.12
C GLU A 521 18.02 23.52 -9.28
N ARG A 522 18.09 23.80 -7.99
CA ARG A 522 16.95 23.80 -7.07
C ARG A 522 16.07 25.04 -7.30
N LYS A 523 15.74 25.32 -8.56
CA LYS A 523 14.86 26.40 -8.99
C LYS A 523 13.47 25.82 -9.23
N MET A 524 12.44 26.56 -8.85
CA MET A 524 11.05 26.18 -9.15
C MET A 524 10.86 26.05 -10.67
N THR A 525 11.63 26.81 -11.45
CA THR A 525 11.57 26.86 -12.90
C THR A 525 12.32 25.73 -13.61
N THR A 526 13.14 24.94 -12.93
CA THR A 526 13.79 23.79 -13.57
C THR A 526 12.76 22.69 -13.76
N ALA A 527 12.65 22.15 -14.98
CA ALA A 527 11.67 21.10 -15.26
C ALA A 527 12.32 19.72 -15.29
N TYR A 528 11.76 18.82 -14.50
CA TYR A 528 12.24 17.44 -14.33
C TYR A 528 11.20 16.42 -14.78
N GLY A 529 11.65 15.18 -15.00
CA GLY A 529 10.73 14.06 -15.20
C GLY A 529 9.79 13.88 -14.01
N MET A 530 8.62 13.30 -14.26
CA MET A 530 7.64 13.01 -13.21
C MET A 530 7.34 11.51 -13.13
N ARG A 531 7.46 10.97 -11.92
CA ARG A 531 6.97 9.65 -11.56
C ARG A 531 6.17 9.78 -10.28
N CYS A 532 5.00 9.19 -10.26
CA CYS A 532 4.09 9.33 -9.14
C CYS A 532 4.13 8.10 -8.23
N VAL A 533 3.77 8.32 -6.97
CA VAL A 533 3.51 7.28 -5.97
C VAL A 533 2.03 7.21 -5.68
N LYS A 534 1.56 6.05 -5.21
CA LYS A 534 0.18 5.89 -4.74
C LYS A 534 -0.09 6.87 -3.60
N GLU A 535 -1.29 7.46 -3.59
CA GLU A 535 -1.74 8.36 -2.51
C GLU A 535 -1.87 7.67 -1.17
#